data_AF-A0A011N3I6-F1
#
_entry.id   AF-A0A011N3I6-F1
#
_cell.length_a   1.000
_cell.length_b   1.000
_cell.length_c   1.000
_cell.angle_alpha   90.00
_cell.angle_beta   90.00
_cell.angle_gamma   90.00
#
_symmetry.space_group_name_H-M   'P 1'
#
loop_
_entity.id
_entity.type
_entity.pdbx_description
1 polymer ?
#
loop_
_entity_poly.entity_id
_entity_poly.type
_entity_poly.pdbx_seq_one_letter_code
_entity_poly.pdbx_strand_id
1 'polypeptide(L)'
;MTSSLGNPQDQYRRRSLLTGLAAAVVLLIAILLLHGWYVDFLSQTFGLGDRSRDILMILLGLLLFLGLRQALSQFLYHDAHLGINESLRDERARCPAQQVCQRVALPELREIPRFNRVLVGQLQSVVEQTEQAAYDVTSRLQTIDEVVTDLNRFVASAAAESQAMAHESEERIAGNRQLIGKLEAFIAQRVDETTADEKHGAEAIQEARSLQTLVDLIRHIAGQTNLLALTCSRSTPPSRPPALARPDAVSRSSPTR
;
A
#
# COMPACT_ATOMS: atom_id res chain seq x y z
N MET A 1 4.13 -77.17 -50.79
CA MET A 1 3.92 -77.50 -49.37
C MET A 1 4.17 -76.23 -48.56
N THR A 2 3.10 -75.51 -48.27
CA THR A 2 3.09 -74.21 -47.62
C THR A 2 3.10 -74.41 -46.11
N SER A 3 4.28 -74.29 -45.50
CA SER A 3 4.43 -74.22 -44.06
C SER A 3 3.72 -72.98 -43.54
N SER A 4 2.59 -73.19 -42.87
CA SER A 4 1.81 -72.17 -42.18
C SER A 4 2.73 -71.22 -41.41
N LEU A 5 2.76 -69.95 -41.80
CA LEU A 5 3.24 -68.83 -40.99
C LEU A 5 2.35 -68.75 -39.74
N GLY A 6 2.66 -69.55 -38.74
CA GLY A 6 2.01 -69.50 -37.43
C GLY A 6 2.32 -68.16 -36.79
N ASN A 7 1.26 -67.44 -36.39
CA ASN A 7 1.33 -66.14 -35.74
C ASN A 7 2.42 -66.15 -34.65
N PRO A 8 3.37 -65.19 -34.63
CA PRO A 8 4.43 -65.14 -33.61
C PRO A 8 3.87 -65.15 -32.17
N GLN A 9 2.65 -64.64 -31.98
CA GLN A 9 1.91 -64.69 -30.71
C GLN A 9 1.57 -66.12 -30.26
N ASP A 10 1.27 -67.03 -31.18
CA ASP A 10 0.93 -68.42 -30.87
C ASP A 10 2.17 -69.24 -30.49
N GLN A 11 3.31 -68.98 -31.15
CA GLN A 11 4.58 -69.60 -30.77
C GLN A 11 5.04 -69.14 -29.39
N TYR A 12 4.86 -67.87 -29.10
CA TYR A 12 5.14 -67.27 -27.80
C TYR A 12 4.28 -67.87 -26.68
N ARG A 13 2.97 -67.99 -26.91
CA ARG A 13 2.02 -68.57 -25.95
C ARG A 13 2.35 -70.04 -25.69
N ARG A 14 2.75 -70.82 -26.71
CA ARG A 14 3.17 -72.21 -26.53
C ARG A 14 4.46 -72.34 -25.72
N ARG A 15 5.47 -71.50 -25.98
CA ARG A 15 6.76 -71.55 -25.27
C ARG A 15 6.62 -71.16 -23.80
N SER A 16 5.85 -70.11 -23.50
CA SER A 16 5.59 -69.68 -22.12
C SER A 16 4.75 -70.69 -21.31
N LEU A 17 3.80 -71.38 -21.95
CA LEU A 17 3.03 -72.45 -21.30
C LEU A 17 3.88 -73.69 -21.04
N LEU A 18 4.74 -74.10 -21.99
CA LEU A 18 5.63 -75.26 -21.81
C LEU A 18 6.67 -75.03 -20.71
N THR A 19 7.27 -73.84 -20.63
CA THR A 19 8.26 -73.51 -19.60
C THR A 19 7.62 -73.37 -18.22
N GLY A 20 6.40 -72.80 -18.15
CA GLY A 20 5.60 -72.76 -16.94
C GLY A 20 5.25 -74.16 -16.42
N LEU A 21 4.82 -75.07 -17.31
CA LEU A 21 4.52 -76.46 -16.94
C LEU A 21 5.78 -77.22 -16.50
N ALA A 22 6.89 -77.08 -17.22
CA ALA A 22 8.15 -77.72 -16.83
C ALA A 22 8.64 -77.25 -15.46
N ALA A 23 8.59 -75.94 -15.18
CA ALA A 23 8.95 -75.39 -13.88
C ALA A 23 8.03 -75.89 -12.76
N ALA A 24 6.73 -76.05 -13.04
CA ALA A 24 5.77 -76.54 -12.05
C ALA A 24 6.02 -78.01 -11.70
N VAL A 25 6.34 -78.84 -12.69
CA VAL A 25 6.70 -80.25 -12.48
C VAL A 25 7.98 -80.38 -11.65
N VAL A 26 9.03 -79.60 -11.98
CA VAL A 26 10.29 -79.62 -11.22
C VAL A 26 10.06 -79.19 -9.76
N LEU A 27 9.27 -78.15 -9.54
CA LEU A 27 8.94 -77.69 -8.20
C LEU A 27 8.15 -78.73 -7.41
N LEU A 28 7.14 -79.35 -8.03
CA LEU A 28 6.33 -80.41 -7.41
C LEU A 28 7.21 -81.59 -6.97
N ILE A 29 8.13 -82.03 -7.83
CA ILE A 29 9.07 -83.12 -7.53
C ILE A 29 9.99 -82.72 -6.37
N ALA A 30 10.52 -81.49 -6.38
CA ALA A 30 11.38 -80.99 -5.31
C ALA A 30 10.66 -80.95 -3.97
N ILE A 31 9.41 -80.47 -3.93
CA ILE A 31 8.60 -80.40 -2.71
C ILE A 31 8.31 -81.80 -2.17
N LEU A 32 7.99 -82.77 -3.03
CA LEU A 32 7.73 -84.15 -2.61
C LEU A 32 8.97 -84.84 -2.02
N LEU A 33 10.15 -84.65 -2.62
CA LEU A 33 11.40 -85.22 -2.13
C LEU A 33 11.87 -84.57 -0.82
N LEU A 34 11.73 -83.25 -0.70
CA LEU A 34 12.11 -82.53 0.52
C LEU A 34 11.04 -82.54 1.61
N HIS A 35 9.86 -83.10 1.34
CA HIS A 35 8.73 -83.07 2.27
C HIS A 35 9.15 -83.61 3.65
N GLY A 36 9.63 -84.86 3.71
CA GLY A 36 10.02 -85.50 4.97
C GLY A 36 11.08 -84.73 5.76
N TRP A 37 12.16 -84.31 5.10
CA TRP A 37 13.23 -83.58 5.77
C TRP A 37 12.77 -82.23 6.33
N TYR A 38 11.94 -81.51 5.57
CA TYR A 38 11.42 -80.21 6.01
C TYR A 38 10.38 -80.35 7.15
N VAL A 39 9.54 -81.39 7.13
CA VAL A 39 8.55 -81.62 8.20
C VAL A 39 9.25 -81.77 9.55
N ASP A 40 10.32 -82.57 9.55
CA ASP A 40 11.10 -82.88 10.73
C ASP A 40 11.89 -81.65 11.19
N PHE A 41 12.50 -80.92 10.24
CA PHE A 41 13.26 -79.71 10.56
C PHE A 41 12.39 -78.61 11.18
N LEU A 42 11.22 -78.30 10.61
CA LEU A 42 10.36 -77.22 11.14
C LEU A 42 9.70 -77.57 12.47
N SER A 43 9.32 -78.83 12.66
CA SER A 43 8.75 -79.28 13.93
C SER A 43 9.79 -79.24 15.04
N GLN A 44 11.04 -79.66 14.77
CA GLN A 44 12.11 -79.73 15.76
C GLN A 44 12.71 -78.36 16.11
N THR A 45 12.78 -77.42 15.17
CA THR A 45 13.40 -76.10 15.40
C THR A 45 12.43 -75.02 15.86
N PHE A 46 11.17 -75.05 15.41
CA PHE A 46 10.21 -73.97 15.68
C PHE A 46 8.96 -74.39 16.47
N GLY A 47 8.72 -75.70 16.69
CA GLY A 47 7.58 -76.17 17.49
C GLY A 47 6.21 -75.71 16.97
N LEU A 48 6.09 -75.50 15.65
CA LEU A 48 4.89 -74.98 14.99
C LEU A 48 3.82 -76.08 14.84
N GLY A 49 2.57 -75.77 15.19
CA GLY A 49 1.43 -76.69 15.03
C GLY A 49 1.08 -76.94 13.56
N ASP A 50 0.57 -78.15 13.25
CA ASP A 50 0.41 -78.71 11.90
C ASP A 50 -0.19 -77.72 10.88
N ARG A 51 -1.26 -77.01 11.26
CA ARG A 51 -1.99 -76.10 10.36
C ARG A 51 -1.19 -74.85 9.97
N SER A 52 -0.34 -74.33 10.86
CA SER A 52 0.50 -73.15 10.57
C SER A 52 1.65 -73.49 9.63
N ARG A 53 2.14 -74.73 9.73
CA ARG A 53 3.24 -75.25 8.93
C ARG A 53 2.87 -75.40 7.46
N ASP A 54 1.67 -75.91 7.21
CA ASP A 54 1.17 -76.13 5.85
C ASP A 54 0.93 -74.80 5.10
N ILE A 55 0.44 -73.78 5.79
CA ILE A 55 0.23 -72.44 5.18
C ILE A 55 1.57 -71.80 4.80
N LEU A 56 2.57 -71.88 5.68
CA LEU A 56 3.89 -71.33 5.42
C LEU A 56 4.57 -72.07 4.25
N MET A 57 4.34 -73.38 4.13
CA MET A 57 4.82 -74.18 3.01
C MET A 57 4.21 -73.79 1.67
N ILE A 58 2.89 -73.58 1.62
CA ILE A 58 2.23 -73.16 0.38
C ILE A 58 2.75 -71.79 -0.06
N LEU A 59 2.93 -70.86 0.89
CA LEU A 59 3.45 -69.52 0.61
C LEU A 59 4.91 -69.55 0.14
N LEU A 60 5.79 -70.29 0.83
CA LEU A 60 7.19 -70.43 0.45
C LEU A 60 7.34 -71.14 -0.90
N GLY A 61 6.54 -72.19 -1.13
CA GLY A 61 6.50 -72.93 -2.40
C GLY A 61 6.06 -72.05 -3.56
N LEU A 62 5.05 -71.19 -3.37
CA LEU A 62 4.63 -70.22 -4.38
C LEU A 62 5.73 -69.21 -4.71
N LEU A 63 6.41 -68.67 -3.70
CA LEU A 63 7.52 -67.73 -3.91
C LEU A 63 8.69 -68.39 -4.64
N LEU A 64 9.03 -69.63 -4.26
CA LEU A 64 10.09 -70.40 -4.92
C LEU A 64 9.71 -70.72 -6.37
N PHE A 65 8.44 -71.02 -6.65
CA PHE A 65 7.94 -71.23 -8.00
C PHE A 65 8.09 -70.00 -8.89
N LEU A 66 7.70 -68.82 -8.39
CA LEU A 66 7.86 -67.57 -9.14
C LEU A 66 9.34 -67.28 -9.43
N GLY A 67 10.21 -67.46 -8.43
CA GLY A 67 11.65 -67.27 -8.58
C GLY A 67 12.27 -68.25 -9.59
N LEU A 68 11.96 -69.55 -9.47
CA LEU A 68 12.49 -70.59 -10.35
C LEU A 68 12.00 -70.41 -11.79
N ARG A 69 10.73 -70.04 -11.98
CA ARG A 69 10.18 -69.72 -13.29
C ARG A 69 10.90 -68.54 -13.93
N GLN A 70 11.19 -67.50 -13.16
CA GLN A 70 11.86 -66.30 -13.67
C GLN A 70 13.33 -66.57 -13.99
N ALA A 71 14.03 -67.33 -13.15
CA ALA A 71 15.41 -67.75 -13.39
C ALA A 71 15.52 -68.68 -14.61
N LEU A 72 14.63 -69.67 -14.75
CA LEU A 72 14.56 -70.54 -15.92
C LEU A 72 14.24 -69.76 -17.19
N SER A 73 13.34 -68.78 -17.12
CA SER A 73 13.02 -67.91 -18.25
C SER A 73 14.23 -67.08 -18.69
N GLN A 74 14.94 -66.46 -17.74
CA GLN A 74 16.15 -65.69 -18.06
C GLN A 74 17.27 -66.58 -18.61
N PHE A 75 17.48 -67.76 -18.02
CA PHE A 75 18.57 -68.65 -18.42
C PHE A 75 18.34 -69.27 -19.80
N LEU A 76 17.13 -69.77 -20.07
CA LEU A 76 16.81 -70.42 -21.36
C LEU A 76 16.59 -69.44 -22.50
N TYR A 77 16.02 -68.26 -22.24
CA TYR A 77 15.63 -67.33 -23.30
C TYR A 77 16.47 -66.05 -23.36
N HIS A 78 17.41 -65.86 -22.43
CA HIS A 78 18.33 -64.71 -22.38
C HIS A 78 17.66 -63.33 -22.47
N ASP A 79 16.34 -63.26 -22.27
CA ASP A 79 15.56 -62.05 -22.47
C ASP A 79 14.48 -61.94 -21.38
N ALA A 80 14.67 -60.97 -20.49
CA ALA A 80 13.82 -60.76 -19.30
C ALA A 80 12.41 -60.26 -19.66
N HIS A 81 12.17 -59.90 -20.93
CA HIS A 81 10.92 -59.31 -21.40
C HIS A 81 10.37 -59.98 -22.66
N LEU A 82 10.52 -61.31 -22.77
CA LEU A 82 9.56 -62.12 -23.52
C LEU A 82 9.29 -61.58 -24.96
N GLY A 83 10.32 -61.09 -25.65
CA GLY A 83 10.26 -60.66 -27.06
C GLY A 83 9.52 -59.35 -27.38
N ILE A 84 9.07 -58.56 -26.40
CA ILE A 84 8.32 -57.31 -26.68
C ILE A 84 9.21 -56.25 -27.36
N ASN A 85 10.51 -56.28 -27.09
CA ASN A 85 11.47 -55.32 -27.65
C ASN A 85 11.76 -55.55 -29.14
N GLU A 86 11.61 -56.79 -29.64
CA GLU A 86 11.86 -57.09 -31.04
C GLU A 86 10.66 -56.68 -31.90
N SER A 87 9.43 -56.84 -31.39
CA SER A 87 8.20 -56.37 -32.08
C SER A 87 8.07 -54.84 -32.15
N LEU A 88 8.58 -54.10 -31.17
CA LEU A 88 8.57 -52.63 -31.21
C LEU A 88 9.61 -52.03 -32.17
N ARG A 89 10.61 -52.82 -32.58
CA ARG A 89 11.59 -52.39 -33.60
C ARG A 89 11.07 -52.57 -35.04
N ASP A 90 10.09 -53.45 -35.25
CA ASP A 90 9.59 -53.80 -36.59
C ASP A 90 8.38 -52.96 -37.08
N GLU A 91 7.89 -52.01 -36.27
CA GLU A 91 6.87 -51.02 -36.72
C GLU A 91 7.44 -49.87 -37.58
N ARG A 92 8.75 -49.84 -37.85
CA ARG A 92 9.30 -48.97 -38.91
C ARG A 92 9.14 -49.62 -40.28
N ALA A 93 7.91 -49.54 -40.78
CA ALA A 93 7.56 -49.48 -42.19
C ALA A 93 8.32 -50.44 -43.13
N ARG A 94 7.89 -51.70 -43.18
CA ARG A 94 8.12 -52.55 -44.34
C ARG A 94 7.33 -51.97 -45.53
N CYS A 95 7.93 -51.05 -46.28
CA CYS A 95 7.38 -50.69 -47.59
C CYS A 95 7.39 -51.96 -48.45
N PRO A 96 6.23 -52.51 -48.89
CA PRO A 96 6.23 -53.61 -49.82
C PRO A 96 6.93 -53.12 -51.10
N ALA A 97 7.77 -53.98 -51.67
CA ALA A 97 8.66 -53.71 -52.80
C ALA A 97 7.91 -53.48 -54.13
N GLN A 98 6.97 -52.54 -54.15
CA GLN A 98 6.39 -51.97 -55.35
C GLN A 98 7.04 -50.59 -55.52
N GLN A 99 7.65 -50.35 -56.67
CA GLN A 99 8.49 -49.19 -57.03
C GLN A 99 7.85 -47.79 -56.84
N VAL A 100 6.61 -47.73 -56.38
CA VAL A 100 5.80 -46.52 -56.19
C VAL A 100 6.13 -45.80 -54.87
N CYS A 101 6.29 -46.52 -53.75
CA CYS A 101 6.67 -45.88 -52.46
C CYS A 101 8.04 -45.19 -52.53
N GLN A 102 8.97 -45.74 -53.30
CA GLN A 102 10.33 -45.23 -53.42
C GLN A 102 10.45 -44.02 -54.36
N ARG A 103 9.58 -43.89 -55.35
CA ARG A 103 9.65 -42.81 -56.35
C ARG A 103 8.81 -41.58 -56.02
N VAL A 104 7.71 -41.72 -55.27
CA VAL A 104 6.75 -40.61 -55.09
C VAL A 104 6.62 -40.17 -53.63
N ALA A 105 6.56 -41.08 -52.66
CA ALA A 105 6.32 -40.71 -51.26
C ALA A 105 7.61 -40.33 -50.48
N LEU A 106 8.71 -41.02 -50.75
CA LEU A 106 9.99 -40.81 -50.06
C LEU A 106 10.69 -39.45 -50.31
N PRO A 107 10.66 -38.84 -51.50
CA PRO A 107 11.26 -37.52 -51.70
C PRO A 107 10.43 -36.39 -51.04
N GLU A 108 9.10 -36.44 -51.13
CA GLU A 108 8.18 -35.49 -50.48
C GLU A 108 8.27 -35.54 -48.94
N LEU A 109 8.30 -36.74 -48.35
CA LEU A 109 8.53 -36.92 -46.91
C LEU A 109 9.89 -36.40 -46.43
N ARG A 110 10.88 -36.24 -47.34
CA ARG A 110 12.21 -35.70 -47.02
C ARG A 110 12.20 -34.18 -46.90
N GLU A 111 11.22 -33.49 -47.47
CA GLU A 111 11.08 -32.04 -47.37
C GLU A 111 10.30 -31.59 -46.12
N ILE A 112 9.42 -32.44 -45.58
CA ILE A 112 8.66 -32.19 -44.34
C ILE A 112 9.54 -31.71 -43.16
N PRO A 113 10.69 -32.34 -42.82
CA PRO A 113 11.53 -31.86 -41.72
C PRO A 113 12.17 -30.48 -42.00
N ARG A 114 12.25 -30.04 -43.25
CA ARG A 114 12.68 -28.68 -43.61
C ARG A 114 11.54 -27.69 -43.43
N PHE A 115 10.34 -28.00 -43.90
CA PHE A 115 9.14 -27.17 -43.68
C PHE A 115 8.82 -27.02 -42.19
N ASN A 116 8.86 -28.11 -41.42
CA ASN A 116 8.64 -28.07 -39.98
C ASN A 116 9.67 -27.18 -39.26
N ARG A 117 10.95 -27.23 -39.67
CA ARG A 117 11.98 -26.32 -39.12
C ARG A 117 11.69 -24.85 -39.40
N VAL A 118 11.22 -24.52 -40.61
CA VAL A 118 10.85 -23.14 -40.96
C VAL A 118 9.61 -22.69 -40.17
N LEU A 119 8.58 -23.54 -40.06
CA LEU A 119 7.37 -23.22 -39.29
C LEU A 119 7.67 -23.03 -37.81
N VAL A 120 8.49 -23.90 -37.21
CA VAL A 120 8.91 -23.76 -35.82
C VAL A 120 9.72 -22.46 -35.64
N GLY A 121 10.62 -22.13 -36.57
CA GLY A 121 11.35 -20.86 -36.53
C GLY A 121 10.46 -19.63 -36.67
N GLN A 122 9.45 -19.67 -37.55
CA GLN A 122 8.47 -18.60 -37.71
C GLN A 122 7.60 -18.45 -36.47
N LEU A 123 7.09 -19.55 -35.91
CA LEU A 123 6.30 -19.53 -34.68
C LEU A 123 7.12 -18.99 -33.51
N GLN A 124 8.39 -19.38 -33.39
CA GLN A 124 9.27 -18.88 -32.36
C GLN A 124 9.51 -17.36 -32.51
N SER A 125 9.71 -16.89 -33.74
CA SER A 125 9.87 -15.46 -34.02
C SER A 125 8.59 -14.67 -33.73
N VAL A 126 7.41 -15.21 -34.08
CA VAL A 126 6.13 -14.56 -33.73
C VAL A 126 5.94 -14.53 -32.22
N VAL A 127 6.25 -15.61 -31.50
CA VAL A 127 6.17 -15.65 -30.04
C VAL A 127 7.07 -14.58 -29.43
N GLU A 128 8.34 -14.51 -29.85
CA GLU A 128 9.30 -13.50 -29.38
C GLU A 128 8.81 -12.08 -29.65
N GLN A 129 8.32 -11.81 -30.87
CA GLN A 129 7.76 -10.50 -31.22
C GLN A 129 6.51 -10.16 -30.39
N THR A 130 5.62 -11.12 -30.16
CA THR A 130 4.40 -10.91 -29.37
C THR A 130 4.70 -10.70 -27.90
N GLU A 131 5.70 -11.39 -27.35
CA GLU A 131 6.15 -11.20 -25.97
C GLU A 131 6.79 -9.82 -25.80
N GLN A 132 7.63 -9.40 -26.73
CA GLN A 132 8.22 -8.06 -26.72
C GLN A 132 7.15 -6.97 -26.86
N ALA A 133 6.16 -7.14 -27.74
CA ALA A 133 5.05 -6.20 -27.87
C ALA A 133 4.19 -6.13 -26.61
N ALA A 134 3.90 -7.28 -25.98
CA ALA A 134 3.17 -7.32 -24.71
C ALA A 134 3.95 -6.62 -23.58
N TYR A 135 5.27 -6.79 -23.53
CA TYR A 135 6.14 -6.09 -22.59
C TYR A 135 6.13 -4.57 -22.81
N ASP A 136 6.28 -4.10 -24.06
CA ASP A 136 6.22 -2.67 -24.40
C ASP A 136 4.87 -2.04 -24.02
N VAL A 137 3.76 -2.71 -24.31
CA VAL A 137 2.42 -2.24 -23.90
C VAL A 137 2.31 -2.14 -22.38
N THR A 138 2.77 -3.16 -21.65
CA THR A 138 2.74 -3.17 -20.19
C THR A 138 3.59 -2.04 -19.60
N SER A 139 4.79 -1.84 -20.13
CA SER A 139 5.68 -0.75 -19.70
C SER A 139 5.05 0.63 -19.92
N ARG A 140 4.41 0.85 -21.08
CA ARG A 140 3.69 2.12 -21.34
C ARG A 140 2.51 2.33 -20.40
N LEU A 141 1.76 1.27 -20.08
CA LEU A 141 0.65 1.36 -19.13
C LEU A 141 1.14 1.70 -17.71
N GLN A 142 2.29 1.17 -17.29
CA GLN A 142 2.91 1.54 -16.01
C GLN A 142 3.31 3.02 -15.97
N THR A 143 3.90 3.55 -17.05
CA THR A 143 4.21 4.97 -17.14
C THR A 143 2.94 5.84 -17.12
N ILE A 144 1.85 5.40 -17.76
CA ILE A 144 0.57 6.11 -17.69
C ILE A 144 0.04 6.13 -16.25
N ASP A 145 0.10 5.01 -15.53
CA ASP A 145 -0.36 4.92 -14.14
C ASP A 145 0.43 5.86 -13.21
N GLU A 146 1.75 5.95 -13.39
CA GLU A 146 2.60 6.89 -12.68
C GLU A 146 2.19 8.35 -12.93
N VAL A 147 2.02 8.72 -14.20
CA VAL A 147 1.60 10.08 -14.59
C VAL A 147 0.20 10.41 -14.07
N VAL A 148 -0.74 9.46 -14.11
CA VAL A 148 -2.10 9.66 -13.59
C VAL A 148 -2.09 9.82 -12.07
N THR A 149 -1.26 9.04 -11.37
CA THR A 149 -1.08 9.15 -9.91
C THR A 149 -0.52 10.52 -9.54
N ASP A 150 0.47 11.01 -10.28
CA ASP A 150 1.05 12.34 -10.07
C ASP A 150 0.06 13.46 -10.38
N LEU A 151 -0.72 13.33 -11.46
CA LEU A 151 -1.78 14.29 -11.78
C LEU A 151 -2.85 14.32 -10.67
N ASN A 152 -3.27 13.16 -10.17
CA ASN A 152 -4.24 13.08 -9.08
C ASN A 152 -3.70 13.75 -7.80
N ARG A 153 -2.43 13.50 -7.45
CA ARG A 153 -1.77 14.18 -6.33
C ARG A 153 -1.69 15.68 -6.55
N PHE A 154 -1.36 16.13 -7.74
CA PHE A 154 -1.30 17.54 -8.09
C PHE A 154 -2.66 18.21 -7.96
N VAL A 155 -3.73 17.63 -8.52
CA VAL A 155 -5.09 18.15 -8.42
C VAL A 155 -5.56 18.20 -6.96
N ALA A 156 -5.30 17.16 -6.18
CA ALA A 156 -5.64 17.13 -4.76
C ALA A 156 -4.90 18.23 -3.97
N SER A 157 -3.61 18.43 -4.26
CA SER A 157 -2.81 19.50 -3.65
C SER A 157 -3.31 20.89 -4.04
N ALA A 158 -3.60 21.11 -5.32
CA ALA A 158 -4.11 22.39 -5.81
C ALA A 158 -5.49 22.71 -5.25
N ALA A 159 -6.35 21.69 -5.09
CA ALA A 159 -7.65 21.84 -4.45
C ALA A 159 -7.51 22.20 -2.95
N ALA A 160 -6.61 21.53 -2.23
CA ALA A 160 -6.32 21.83 -0.83
C ALA A 160 -5.74 23.24 -0.64
N GLU A 161 -4.81 23.65 -1.51
CA GLU A 161 -4.24 25.00 -1.52
C GLU A 161 -5.31 26.06 -1.81
N SER A 162 -6.18 25.82 -2.79
CA SER A 162 -7.30 26.73 -3.11
C SER A 162 -8.26 26.89 -1.93
N GLN A 163 -8.57 25.81 -1.21
CA GLN A 163 -9.40 25.86 -0.01
C GLN A 163 -8.70 26.62 1.12
N ALA A 164 -7.41 26.39 1.33
CA ALA A 164 -6.62 27.11 2.33
C ALA A 164 -6.57 28.62 2.03
N MET A 165 -6.35 29.00 0.77
CA MET A 165 -6.36 30.40 0.34
C MET A 165 -7.73 31.07 0.51
N ALA A 166 -8.82 30.35 0.24
CA ALA A 166 -10.17 30.85 0.45
C ALA A 166 -10.43 31.09 1.95
N HIS A 167 -10.06 30.14 2.81
CA HIS A 167 -10.20 30.26 4.25
C HIS A 167 -9.35 31.42 4.81
N GLU A 168 -8.09 31.54 4.41
CA GLU A 168 -7.22 32.66 4.80
C GLU A 168 -7.81 34.01 4.33
N SER A 169 -8.37 34.05 3.12
CA SER A 169 -9.03 35.25 2.60
C SER A 169 -10.26 35.63 3.44
N GLU A 170 -11.08 34.65 3.85
CA GLU A 170 -12.22 34.87 4.73
C GLU A 170 -11.80 35.41 6.10
N GLU A 171 -10.75 34.84 6.71
CA GLU A 171 -10.18 35.33 7.97
C GLU A 171 -9.68 36.77 7.84
N ARG A 172 -8.94 37.08 6.77
CA ARG A 172 -8.45 38.44 6.51
C ARG A 172 -9.58 39.43 6.28
N ILE A 173 -10.63 39.04 5.56
CA ILE A 173 -11.82 39.87 5.35
C ILE A 173 -12.55 40.10 6.69
N ALA A 174 -12.71 39.07 7.51
CA ALA A 174 -13.32 39.19 8.83
C ALA A 174 -12.52 40.14 9.75
N GLY A 175 -11.19 39.99 9.77
CA GLY A 175 -10.29 40.89 10.50
C GLY A 175 -10.37 42.34 10.01
N ASN A 176 -10.39 42.55 8.69
CA ASN A 176 -10.55 43.88 8.10
C ASN A 176 -11.91 44.51 8.47
N ARG A 177 -13.01 43.74 8.43
CA ARG A 177 -14.33 44.22 8.88
C ARG A 177 -14.32 44.63 10.36
N GLN A 178 -13.66 43.84 11.21
CA GLN A 178 -13.52 44.19 12.62
C GLN A 178 -12.70 45.48 12.80
N LEU A 179 -11.63 45.66 12.04
CA LEU A 179 -10.82 46.88 12.09
C LEU A 179 -11.60 48.11 11.63
N ILE A 180 -12.37 47.99 10.53
CA ILE A 180 -13.26 49.06 10.06
C ILE A 180 -14.27 49.42 11.14
N GLY A 181 -14.92 48.44 11.78
CA GLY A 181 -15.87 48.71 12.87
C GLY A 181 -15.22 49.42 14.06
N LYS A 182 -13.96 49.11 14.40
CA LYS A 182 -13.20 49.84 15.42
C LYS A 182 -12.90 51.29 15.01
N LEU A 183 -12.55 51.52 13.74
CA LEU A 183 -12.32 52.86 13.21
C LEU A 183 -13.61 53.69 13.19
N GLU A 184 -14.73 53.10 12.79
CA GLU A 184 -16.05 53.75 12.84
C GLU A 184 -16.43 54.15 14.27
N ALA A 185 -16.27 53.23 15.23
CA ALA A 185 -16.52 53.53 16.64
C ALA A 185 -15.61 54.64 17.19
N PHE A 186 -14.31 54.61 16.82
CA PHE A 186 -13.37 55.65 17.20
C PHE A 186 -13.72 57.01 16.61
N ILE A 187 -14.10 57.07 15.33
CA ILE A 187 -14.52 58.31 14.67
C ILE A 187 -15.77 58.87 15.37
N ALA A 188 -16.78 58.03 15.62
CA ALA A 188 -17.99 58.43 16.33
C ALA A 188 -17.67 59.00 17.73
N GLN A 189 -16.84 58.29 18.50
CA GLN A 189 -16.39 58.76 19.81
C GLN A 189 -15.68 60.12 19.74
N ARG A 190 -14.77 60.31 18.77
CA ARG A 190 -14.03 61.57 18.62
C ARG A 190 -14.92 62.73 18.19
N VAL A 191 -15.92 62.48 17.36
CA VAL A 191 -16.94 63.49 17.01
C VAL A 191 -17.71 63.89 18.27
N ASP A 192 -18.20 62.92 19.05
CA ASP A 192 -18.93 63.20 20.29
C ASP A 192 -18.06 63.98 21.30
N GLU A 193 -16.81 63.54 21.53
CA GLU A 193 -15.84 64.25 22.38
C GLU A 193 -15.62 65.70 21.91
N THR A 194 -15.43 65.93 20.61
CA THR A 194 -15.21 67.28 20.07
C THR A 194 -16.44 68.16 20.25
N THR A 195 -17.65 67.63 20.04
CA THR A 195 -18.89 68.40 20.27
C THR A 195 -19.13 68.72 21.74
N ALA A 196 -18.71 67.83 22.65
CA ALA A 196 -18.75 68.09 24.09
C ALA A 196 -17.72 69.16 24.47
N ASP A 197 -16.50 69.09 23.96
CA ASP A 197 -15.45 70.08 24.18
C ASP A 197 -15.84 71.45 23.64
N GLU A 198 -16.51 71.54 22.49
CA GLU A 198 -17.03 72.79 21.96
C GLU A 198 -18.07 73.43 22.90
N LYS A 199 -18.97 72.63 23.48
CA LYS A 199 -19.97 73.11 24.46
C LYS A 199 -19.28 73.62 25.72
N HIS A 200 -18.35 72.84 26.29
CA HIS A 200 -17.60 73.25 27.47
C HIS A 200 -16.73 74.49 27.21
N GLY A 201 -16.14 74.60 26.02
CA GLY A 201 -15.40 75.78 25.60
C GLY A 201 -16.29 77.02 25.52
N ALA A 202 -17.51 76.90 24.96
CA ALA A 202 -18.48 77.99 24.91
C ALA A 202 -18.92 78.44 26.31
N GLU A 203 -19.18 77.49 27.22
CA GLU A 203 -19.50 77.76 28.63
C GLU A 203 -18.35 78.49 29.34
N ALA A 204 -17.11 78.01 29.19
CA ALA A 204 -15.93 78.62 29.78
C ALA A 204 -15.69 80.05 29.25
N ILE A 205 -15.91 80.31 27.95
CA ILE A 205 -15.83 81.65 27.37
C ILE A 205 -16.90 82.57 27.98
N GLN A 206 -18.13 82.07 28.16
CA GLN A 206 -19.22 82.83 28.77
C GLN A 206 -18.92 83.17 30.24
N GLU A 207 -18.39 82.21 31.00
CA GLU A 207 -17.97 82.41 32.39
C GLU A 207 -16.83 83.44 32.48
N ALA A 208 -15.80 83.32 31.63
CA ALA A 208 -14.70 84.28 31.58
C ALA A 208 -15.17 85.71 31.24
N ARG A 209 -16.14 85.87 30.32
CA ARG A 209 -16.76 87.18 30.02
C ARG A 209 -17.50 87.75 31.22
N SER A 210 -18.18 86.92 32.01
CA SER A 210 -18.87 87.36 33.23
C SER A 210 -17.89 87.86 34.31
N LEU A 211 -16.77 87.13 34.50
CA LEU A 211 -15.69 87.53 35.40
C LEU A 211 -15.01 88.82 34.93
N GLN A 212 -14.78 88.99 33.63
CA GLN A 212 -14.24 90.22 33.06
C GLN A 212 -15.17 91.42 33.34
N THR A 213 -16.49 91.25 33.15
CA THR A 213 -17.48 92.30 33.44
C THR A 213 -17.49 92.67 34.92
N LEU A 214 -17.37 91.68 35.81
CA LEU A 214 -17.26 91.90 37.25
C LEU A 214 -16.00 92.72 37.60
N VAL A 215 -14.85 92.38 37.00
CA VAL A 215 -13.59 93.09 37.20
C VAL A 215 -13.67 94.54 36.68
N ASP A 216 -14.28 94.77 35.53
CA ASP A 216 -14.48 96.12 34.99
C ASP A 216 -15.44 96.96 35.86
N LEU A 217 -16.48 96.33 36.43
CA LEU A 217 -17.35 96.99 37.40
C LEU A 217 -16.58 97.39 38.67
N ILE A 218 -15.77 96.49 39.22
CA ILE A 218 -14.90 96.77 40.37
C ILE A 218 -13.94 97.93 40.04
N ARG A 219 -13.37 97.93 38.83
CA ARG A 219 -12.51 99.03 38.36
C ARG A 219 -13.26 100.36 38.30
N HIS A 220 -14.50 100.37 37.82
CA HIS A 220 -15.33 101.57 37.78
C HIS A 220 -15.73 102.07 39.17
N ILE A 221 -16.14 101.18 40.07
CA ILE A 221 -16.48 101.54 41.46
C ILE A 221 -15.24 102.05 42.19
N ALA A 222 -14.08 101.43 42.02
CA ALA A 222 -12.82 101.92 42.57
C ALA A 222 -12.46 103.29 41.99
N GLY A 223 -12.68 103.53 40.70
CA GLY A 223 -12.51 104.84 40.07
C GLY A 223 -13.47 105.91 40.60
N GLN A 224 -14.76 105.58 40.75
CA GLN A 224 -15.77 106.47 41.34
C GLN A 224 -15.50 106.76 42.81
N THR A 225 -15.10 105.74 43.58
CA THR A 225 -14.73 105.87 44.99
C THR A 225 -13.44 106.68 45.14
N ASN A 226 -12.48 106.51 44.25
CA ASN A 226 -11.27 107.35 44.21
C ASN A 226 -11.61 108.81 43.85
N LEU A 227 -12.53 109.05 42.93
CA LEU A 227 -13.04 110.39 42.62
C LEU A 227 -13.83 111.00 43.78
N LEU A 228 -14.63 110.20 44.50
CA LEU A 228 -15.30 110.59 45.74
C LEU A 228 -14.29 110.91 46.84
N ALA A 229 -13.23 110.11 46.99
CA ALA A 229 -12.15 110.39 47.93
C ALA A 229 -11.39 111.68 47.57
N LEU A 230 -11.15 111.92 46.28
CA LEU A 230 -10.56 113.17 45.80
C LEU A 230 -11.48 114.39 46.04
N THR A 231 -12.79 114.23 45.92
CA THR A 231 -13.76 115.31 46.19
C THR A 231 -13.98 115.53 47.68
N CYS A 232 -13.99 114.48 48.51
CA CYS A 232 -14.03 114.58 49.97
C CYS A 232 -12.76 115.22 50.54
N SER A 233 -11.58 114.90 50.00
CA SER A 233 -10.31 115.58 50.32
C SER A 233 -10.37 117.09 50.04
N ARG A 234 -11.11 117.49 48.98
CA ARG A 234 -11.31 118.90 48.62
C ARG A 234 -12.39 119.60 49.45
N SER A 235 -13.35 118.87 50.04
CA SER A 235 -14.46 119.42 50.84
C SER A 235 -14.26 119.33 52.36
N THR A 236 -13.18 118.72 52.85
CA THR A 236 -12.82 118.76 54.28
C THR A 236 -12.12 120.08 54.64
N PRO A 237 -12.68 120.92 55.53
CA PRO A 237 -12.00 122.10 56.06
C PRO A 237 -10.91 121.70 57.07
N PRO A 238 -9.86 122.51 57.26
CA PRO A 238 -8.72 122.14 58.10
C PRO A 238 -9.06 122.34 59.59
N SER A 239 -9.06 121.26 60.37
CA SER A 239 -8.97 121.37 61.82
C SER A 239 -7.81 120.51 62.35
N ARG A 240 -6.91 121.20 63.04
CA ARG A 240 -5.63 120.80 63.65
C ARG A 240 -5.76 119.73 64.77
N PRO A 241 -4.63 119.13 65.23
CA PRO A 241 -4.54 117.89 66.02
C PRO A 241 -4.68 118.16 67.55
N PRO A 242 -4.74 117.14 68.44
CA PRO A 242 -3.49 116.61 69.03
C PRO A 242 -3.50 115.14 69.56
N ALA A 243 -2.30 114.70 69.95
CA ALA A 243 -1.92 113.89 71.12
C ALA A 243 -2.01 112.34 71.12
N LEU A 244 -0.80 111.76 71.10
CA LEU A 244 -0.25 110.73 72.00
C LEU A 244 -1.17 109.61 72.54
N ALA A 245 -0.87 108.37 72.12
CA ALA A 245 -0.53 107.29 73.04
C ALA A 245 0.31 106.22 72.28
N ARG A 246 1.38 105.76 72.93
CA ARG A 246 2.33 104.70 72.54
C ARG A 246 2.49 103.84 73.81
N PRO A 247 3.11 102.65 73.78
CA PRO A 247 2.97 101.47 72.93
C PRO A 247 2.35 100.30 73.76
N ASP A 248 2.11 99.13 73.14
CA ASP A 248 2.55 97.84 73.71
C ASP A 248 2.40 96.68 72.72
N ALA A 249 3.32 95.75 72.84
CA ALA A 249 3.66 94.67 71.92
C ALA A 249 2.98 93.33 72.27
N VAL A 250 2.74 92.46 71.28
CA VAL A 250 2.75 90.97 71.29
C VAL A 250 2.66 90.53 69.81
N SER A 251 3.71 90.01 69.12
CA SER A 251 4.40 88.71 69.17
C SER A 251 3.60 87.49 68.64
N ARG A 252 4.11 86.93 67.52
CA ARG A 252 4.00 85.53 67.00
C ARG A 252 2.60 85.08 66.50
N SER A 253 2.39 84.26 65.47
CA SER A 253 3.20 83.26 64.73
C SER A 253 2.50 82.87 63.42
N SER A 254 3.29 82.41 62.44
CA SER A 254 2.97 81.51 61.31
C SER A 254 2.32 80.16 61.75
N PRO A 255 2.02 79.15 60.89
CA PRO A 255 1.75 79.05 59.43
C PRO A 255 0.51 78.12 59.06
N THR A 256 0.41 77.74 57.78
CA THR A 256 -0.22 76.52 57.19
C THR A 256 -1.76 76.36 57.16
N ARG A 257 -2.36 76.37 55.96
CA ARG A 257 -2.65 75.17 55.14
C ARG A 257 -2.99 75.56 53.71
#